data_AF-A0A7S1WM88-F1
#
_entry.id   AF-A0A7S1WM88-F1
#
_cell.length_a   1.000
_cell.length_b   1.000
_cell.length_c   1.000
_cell.angle_alpha   90.00
_cell.angle_beta   90.00
_cell.angle_gamma   90.00
#
_symmetry.space_group_name_H-M   'P 1'
#
loop_
_entity.id
_entity.type
_entity.pdbx_description
1 polymer ?
#
loop_
_entity_poly.entity_id
_entity_poly.type
_entity_poly.pdbx_seq_one_letter_code
_entity_poly.pdbx_strand_id
1 'polypeptide(L)'
;ECVVNKDLKTSAHLSLQRTFNDWADELDASYCFAEGHCTNQVASDYTTQADMENMCDYRFGSRRGWTRNFVKSLKRLMDMPKSFTNLVSVTSGISTQRVTRVLSKMACAQGVFHCDVQY
;
A
#
# COMPACT_ATOMS: atom_id res chain seq x y z
N GLU A 1 -2.02 20.35 3.32
CA GLU A 1 -1.76 20.39 1.86
C GLU A 1 -2.90 19.82 1.00
N CYS A 2 -3.10 18.50 0.88
CA CYS A 2 -4.13 17.96 -0.03
C CYS A 2 -5.58 18.41 0.29
N VAL A 3 -6.07 18.22 1.52
CA VAL A 3 -7.48 18.52 1.86
C VAL A 3 -7.73 20.02 2.07
N VAL A 4 -6.77 20.71 2.68
CA VAL A 4 -6.91 22.12 3.06
C VAL A 4 -6.59 23.05 1.89
N ASN A 5 -5.47 22.82 1.21
CA ASN A 5 -4.94 23.72 0.19
C ASN A 5 -5.15 23.18 -1.24
N LYS A 6 -5.65 21.95 -1.40
CA LYS A 6 -5.82 21.26 -2.70
C LYS A 6 -4.54 21.12 -3.52
N ASP A 7 -3.38 21.29 -2.88
CA ASP A 7 -2.08 21.08 -3.51
C ASP A 7 -1.70 19.59 -3.43
N LEU A 8 -2.09 18.86 -4.48
CA LEU A 8 -1.86 17.42 -4.58
C LEU A 8 -0.36 17.10 -4.68
N LYS A 9 0.42 17.92 -5.38
CA LYS A 9 1.85 17.66 -5.62
C LYS A 9 2.66 17.86 -4.36
N THR A 10 2.48 18.98 -3.68
CA THR A 10 3.16 19.23 -2.40
C THR A 10 2.75 18.19 -1.37
N SER A 11 1.47 17.82 -1.33
CA SER A 11 1.02 16.76 -0.42
C SER A 11 1.64 15.40 -0.73
N ALA A 12 1.81 15.03 -2.01
CA ALA A 12 2.47 13.80 -2.39
C ALA A 12 3.95 13.80 -1.98
N HIS A 13 4.67 14.89 -2.24
CA HIS A 13 6.07 15.03 -1.82
C HIS A 13 6.23 14.97 -0.30
N LEU A 14 5.34 15.62 0.47
CA LEU A 14 5.37 15.56 1.93
C LEU A 14 5.06 14.16 2.46
N SER A 15 4.14 13.42 1.82
CA SER A 15 3.87 12.02 2.18
C SER A 15 5.08 11.14 1.91
N LEU A 16 5.75 11.30 0.77
CA LEU A 16 6.98 10.59 0.44
C LEU A 16 8.12 10.93 1.43
N GLN A 17 8.30 12.20 1.77
CA GLN A 17 9.30 12.59 2.76
C GLN A 17 9.01 11.98 4.14
N ARG A 18 7.73 11.85 4.53
CA ARG A 18 7.37 11.18 5.78
C ARG A 18 7.69 9.70 5.74
N THR A 19 7.45 8.99 4.63
CA THR A 19 7.78 7.56 4.56
C THR A 19 9.27 7.33 4.74
N PHE A 20 10.14 8.17 4.17
CA PHE A 20 11.58 8.12 4.44
C PHE A 20 11.95 8.49 5.88
N ASN A 21 11.36 9.55 6.45
CA ASN A 21 11.68 9.97 7.82
C ASN A 21 11.23 8.96 8.88
N ASP A 22 10.13 8.26 8.60
CA ASP A 22 9.55 7.24 9.48
C ASP A 22 10.14 5.84 9.21
N TRP A 23 11.13 5.71 8.30
CA TRP A 23 11.72 4.43 7.86
C TRP A 23 10.66 3.43 7.37
N ALA A 24 9.56 3.95 6.82
CA ALA A 24 8.46 3.20 6.26
C ALA A 24 8.67 2.89 4.78
N ASP A 25 9.67 3.49 4.14
CA ASP A 25 10.11 3.23 2.77
C ASP A 25 10.52 1.75 2.56
N GLU A 26 11.27 1.19 3.51
CA GLU A 26 11.62 -0.24 3.50
C GLU A 26 10.38 -1.15 3.62
N LEU A 27 9.40 -0.74 4.43
CA LEU A 27 8.15 -1.48 4.59
C LEU A 27 7.27 -1.39 3.34
N ASP A 28 7.23 -0.21 2.73
CA ASP A 28 6.54 0.02 1.47
C ASP A 28 7.17 -0.86 0.39
N ALA A 29 8.47 -0.71 0.13
CA ALA A 29 9.21 -1.53 -0.83
C ALA A 29 9.00 -3.04 -0.62
N SER A 30 9.00 -3.49 0.65
CA SER A 30 8.80 -4.89 1.02
C SER A 30 7.46 -5.44 0.55
N TYR A 31 6.34 -4.76 0.83
CA TYR A 31 5.04 -5.30 0.40
C TYR A 31 4.87 -5.20 -1.11
N CYS A 32 5.39 -4.13 -1.73
CA CYS A 32 5.34 -3.93 -3.18
C CYS A 32 6.06 -5.06 -3.91
N PHE A 33 7.25 -5.44 -3.45
CA PHE A 33 8.01 -6.56 -4.00
C PHE A 33 7.30 -7.90 -3.75
N ALA A 34 6.90 -8.18 -2.51
CA ALA A 34 6.23 -9.44 -2.14
C ALA A 34 4.90 -9.66 -2.86
N GLU A 35 4.26 -8.58 -3.29
CA GLU A 35 3.00 -8.59 -4.03
C GLU A 35 3.24 -8.43 -5.55
N GLY A 36 4.49 -8.36 -6.01
CA GLY A 36 4.83 -8.37 -7.43
C GLY A 36 4.41 -7.11 -8.18
N HIS A 37 4.31 -5.97 -7.47
CA HIS A 37 3.95 -4.68 -8.08
C HIS A 37 5.03 -4.20 -9.06
N CYS A 38 6.31 -4.49 -8.79
CA CYS A 38 7.43 -4.12 -9.67
C CYS A 38 7.38 -4.77 -11.07
N THR A 39 6.62 -5.87 -11.23
CA THR A 39 6.42 -6.54 -12.53
C THR A 39 5.06 -6.22 -13.17
N ASN A 40 4.28 -5.32 -12.58
CA ASN A 40 2.95 -4.96 -13.07
C ASN A 40 3.06 -3.98 -14.26
N GLN A 41 3.06 -4.52 -15.47
CA GLN A 41 3.12 -3.73 -16.72
C GLN A 41 1.82 -2.98 -17.04
N VAL A 42 0.75 -3.17 -16.27
CA VAL A 42 -0.52 -2.45 -16.45
C VAL A 42 -0.44 -1.04 -15.87
N ALA A 43 0.42 -0.83 -14.87
CA ALA A 43 0.66 0.48 -14.28
C ALA A 43 1.64 1.30 -15.14
N SER A 44 1.36 2.59 -15.24
CA SER A 44 2.12 3.61 -15.98
C SER A 44 1.86 5.02 -15.45
N ASP A 45 2.62 6.02 -15.91
CA ASP A 45 2.47 7.44 -15.54
C ASP A 45 1.06 8.02 -15.79
N TYR A 46 0.27 7.37 -16.65
CA TYR A 46 -1.08 7.79 -17.02
C TYR A 46 -2.17 7.02 -16.26
N THR A 47 -1.79 6.15 -15.32
CA THR A 47 -2.74 5.34 -14.55
C THR A 47 -3.65 6.24 -13.74
N THR A 48 -4.94 6.19 -14.02
CA THR A 48 -5.94 6.92 -13.25
C THR A 48 -6.30 6.18 -11.97
N GLN A 49 -7.01 6.85 -11.06
CA GLN A 49 -7.58 6.17 -9.89
C GLN A 49 -8.53 5.03 -10.28
N ALA A 50 -9.33 5.20 -11.32
CA ALA A 50 -10.23 4.16 -11.80
C ALA A 50 -9.46 2.94 -12.32
N ASP A 51 -8.33 3.16 -12.99
CA ASP A 51 -7.46 2.07 -13.46
C ASP A 51 -6.86 1.29 -12.29
N MET A 52 -6.37 1.98 -11.25
CA MET A 52 -5.89 1.32 -10.03
C MET A 52 -6.98 0.50 -9.34
N GLU A 53 -8.16 1.06 -9.24
CA GLU A 53 -9.33 0.39 -8.67
C GLU A 53 -9.67 -0.88 -9.47
N ASN A 54 -9.53 -0.85 -10.80
CA ASN A 54 -9.71 -2.03 -11.66
C ASN A 54 -8.59 -3.06 -11.45
N MET A 55 -7.33 -2.62 -11.28
CA MET A 55 -6.22 -3.53 -10.93
C MET A 55 -6.46 -4.22 -9.58
N CYS A 56 -6.97 -3.49 -8.59
CA CYS A 56 -7.37 -4.04 -7.30
C CYS A 56 -8.52 -5.05 -7.42
N ASP A 57 -9.53 -4.75 -8.24
CA ASP A 57 -10.63 -5.66 -8.51
C ASP A 57 -10.14 -6.95 -9.17
N TYR A 58 -9.26 -6.84 -10.15
CA TYR A 58 -8.63 -7.99 -10.79
C TYR A 58 -7.84 -8.84 -9.79
N ARG A 59 -6.94 -8.21 -9.01
CA ARG A 59 -6.07 -8.92 -8.06
C ARG A 59 -6.84 -9.61 -6.93
N PHE A 60 -7.90 -8.96 -6.43
CA PHE A 60 -8.68 -9.47 -5.30
C PHE A 60 -10.03 -10.10 -5.70
N GLY A 61 -10.24 -10.30 -7.01
CA GLY A 61 -11.40 -10.97 -7.60
C GLY A 61 -12.70 -10.16 -7.63
N SER A 62 -12.74 -8.95 -7.06
CA SER A 62 -13.80 -7.94 -7.19
C SER A 62 -13.53 -6.75 -6.28
N ARG A 63 -14.30 -5.67 -6.44
CA ARG A 63 -14.37 -4.55 -5.48
C ARG A 63 -14.58 -5.01 -4.04
N ARG A 64 -15.43 -6.02 -3.83
CA ARG A 64 -15.70 -6.57 -2.48
C ARG A 64 -14.49 -7.30 -1.89
N GLY A 65 -13.57 -7.79 -2.72
CA GLY A 65 -12.38 -8.54 -2.29
C GLY A 65 -11.40 -7.71 -1.47
N TRP A 66 -11.30 -6.40 -1.74
CA TRP A 66 -10.41 -5.48 -1.03
C TRP A 66 -11.14 -4.42 -0.18
N THR A 67 -12.40 -4.11 -0.47
CA THR A 67 -13.20 -3.16 0.35
C THR A 67 -13.87 -3.80 1.57
N ARG A 68 -14.28 -5.08 1.48
CA ARG A 68 -15.06 -5.71 2.56
C ARG A 68 -14.17 -6.13 3.72
N ASN A 69 -14.64 -5.91 4.95
CA ASN A 69 -13.94 -6.28 6.19
C ASN A 69 -12.55 -5.65 6.37
N PHE A 70 -12.23 -4.57 5.63
CA PHE A 70 -10.93 -3.91 5.70
C PHE A 70 -10.57 -3.54 7.15
N VAL A 71 -11.45 -2.80 7.83
CA VAL A 71 -11.26 -2.39 9.23
C VAL A 71 -11.07 -3.59 10.16
N LYS A 72 -11.79 -4.69 9.93
CA LYS A 72 -11.67 -5.92 10.73
C LYS A 72 -10.32 -6.62 10.50
N SER A 73 -9.83 -6.63 9.27
CA SER A 73 -8.51 -7.18 8.92
C SER A 73 -7.37 -6.33 9.50
N LEU A 74 -7.48 -5.00 9.41
CA LEU A 74 -6.54 -4.07 10.00
C LEU A 74 -6.52 -4.18 11.53
N LYS A 75 -7.69 -4.21 12.18
CA LYS A 75 -7.80 -4.40 13.62
C LYS A 75 -7.14 -5.71 14.08
N ARG A 76 -7.38 -6.82 13.37
CA ARG A 76 -6.72 -8.11 13.67
C ARG A 76 -5.20 -8.05 13.54
N LEU A 77 -4.69 -7.23 12.62
CA LEU A 77 -3.26 -7.04 12.43
C LEU A 77 -2.66 -6.24 13.59
N MET A 78 -3.30 -5.14 13.98
CA MET A 78 -2.87 -4.29 15.11
C MET A 78 -3.03 -4.96 16.48
N ASP A 79 -4.07 -5.78 16.66
CA ASP A 79 -4.33 -6.51 17.91
C ASP A 79 -3.36 -7.70 18.12
N MET A 80 -2.37 -7.92 17.24
CA MET A 80 -1.32 -8.95 17.38
C MET A 80 0.06 -8.36 17.74
N PRO A 81 0.24 -7.71 18.89
CA PRO A 81 1.45 -6.94 19.19
C PRO A 81 2.74 -7.78 19.23
N LYS A 82 2.70 -9.04 19.70
CA LYS A 82 3.89 -9.92 19.73
C LYS A 82 4.21 -10.58 18.40
N SER A 83 3.23 -10.71 17.51
CA SER A 83 3.46 -11.30 16.18
C SER A 83 3.82 -10.22 15.18
N PHE A 84 3.23 -9.03 15.28
CA PHE A 84 3.46 -7.94 14.34
C PHE A 84 4.92 -7.48 14.30
N THR A 85 5.59 -7.36 15.46
CA THR A 85 7.02 -7.01 15.53
C THR A 85 7.95 -8.10 14.97
N ASN A 86 7.51 -9.37 14.93
CA ASN A 86 8.26 -10.45 14.28
C ASN A 86 7.95 -10.56 12.78
N LEU A 87 6.84 -9.96 12.34
CA LEU A 87 6.35 -10.02 10.97
C LEU A 87 6.73 -8.79 10.15
N VAL A 88 7.02 -7.68 10.82
CA VAL A 88 7.34 -6.38 10.25
C VAL A 88 8.59 -5.86 10.93
N SER A 89 9.62 -5.65 10.13
CA SER A 89 10.89 -5.08 10.55
C SER A 89 11.25 -3.93 9.63
N VAL A 90 11.64 -2.81 10.20
CA VAL A 90 12.14 -1.65 9.43
C VAL A 90 13.48 -1.93 8.75
N THR A 91 14.21 -2.98 9.14
CA THR A 91 15.52 -3.34 8.54
C THR A 91 15.48 -4.57 7.66
N SER A 92 14.49 -5.46 7.84
CA SER A 92 14.40 -6.72 7.10
C SER A 92 13.04 -6.90 6.40
N GLY A 93 12.23 -5.85 6.39
CA GLY A 93 10.96 -5.83 5.69
C GLY A 93 9.85 -6.67 6.34
N ILE A 94 8.93 -7.12 5.49
CA ILE A 94 7.76 -7.88 5.90
C ILE A 94 7.97 -9.36 5.57
N SER A 95 7.94 -10.22 6.59
CA SER A 95 8.34 -11.62 6.45
C SER A 95 7.23 -12.58 5.99
N THR A 96 5.99 -12.09 5.83
CA THR A 96 4.87 -12.95 5.41
C THR A 96 3.92 -12.29 4.43
N GLN A 97 3.50 -13.09 3.44
CA GLN A 97 2.54 -12.65 2.43
C GLN A 97 1.17 -12.27 3.03
N ARG A 98 0.83 -12.80 4.21
CA ARG A 98 -0.42 -12.47 4.90
C ARG A 98 -0.48 -10.98 5.28
N VAL A 99 0.65 -10.41 5.70
CA VAL A 99 0.74 -9.00 6.09
C VAL A 99 0.78 -8.13 4.84
N THR A 100 1.62 -8.47 3.86
CA THR A 100 1.72 -7.72 2.58
C THR A 100 0.40 -7.69 1.83
N ARG A 101 -0.40 -8.76 1.92
CA ARG A 101 -1.75 -8.82 1.31
C ARG A 101 -2.74 -7.90 2.01
N VAL A 102 -2.62 -7.67 3.32
CA VAL A 102 -3.45 -6.69 4.04
C VAL A 102 -3.04 -5.27 3.67
N LEU A 103 -1.73 -5.00 3.60
CA LEU A 103 -1.18 -3.70 3.17
C LEU A 103 -1.55 -3.38 1.72
N SER A 104 -1.49 -4.35 0.81
CA SER A 104 -1.92 -4.16 -0.59
C SER A 104 -3.40 -3.78 -0.70
N LYS A 105 -4.27 -4.35 0.15
CA LYS A 105 -5.68 -3.94 0.22
C LYS A 105 -5.84 -2.54 0.80
N MET A 106 -4.98 -2.14 1.73
CA MET A 106 -4.92 -0.77 2.24
C MET A 106 -4.50 0.20 1.15
N ALA A 107 -3.48 -0.14 0.37
CA ALA A 107 -3.03 0.63 -0.77
C ALA A 107 -4.14 0.84 -1.81
N CYS A 108 -4.96 -0.19 -2.09
CA CYS A 108 -6.18 -0.05 -2.90
C CYS A 108 -7.15 0.99 -2.33
N ALA A 109 -7.43 0.94 -1.02
CA ALA A 109 -8.34 1.87 -0.37
C ALA A 109 -7.82 3.31 -0.31
N GLN A 110 -6.50 3.48 -0.34
CA GLN A 110 -5.84 4.77 -0.34
C GLN A 110 -5.60 5.33 -1.74
N GLY A 111 -5.84 4.54 -2.81
CA GLY A 111 -5.53 4.95 -4.18
C GLY A 111 -4.02 5.03 -4.45
N VAL A 112 -3.21 4.27 -3.70
CA VAL A 112 -1.74 4.17 -3.85
C VAL A 112 -1.34 2.74 -4.20
N PHE A 113 -2.22 2.00 -4.87
CA PHE A 113 -1.97 0.62 -5.26
C PHE A 113 -0.80 0.47 -6.25
N HIS A 114 -0.41 1.58 -6.90
CA HIS A 114 0.87 1.68 -7.58
C HIS A 114 1.98 1.88 -6.54
N CYS A 115 2.65 0.80 -6.20
CA CYS A 115 4.06 0.97 -5.91
C CYS A 115 4.78 1.00 -7.24
N ASP A 116 5.61 2.00 -7.49
CA ASP A 116 6.52 2.06 -8.65
C ASP A 116 5.86 2.39 -10.00
N VAL A 117 5.06 3.47 -10.04
CA VAL A 117 4.97 4.22 -11.30
C VAL A 117 6.12 5.23 -11.41
N GLN A 118 6.61 5.80 -10.30
CA GLN A 118 7.88 6.54 -10.27
C GLN A 118 8.57 6.39 -8.90
N TYR A 119 9.88 6.12 -8.93
CA TYR A 119 10.83 6.57 -7.92
C TYR A 119 11.52 7.83 -8.47
#